data_AF-A0A095XJ36-F1
#
_entry.id   AF-A0A095XJ36-F1
#
_cell.length_a   1.000
_cell.length_b   1.000
_cell.length_c   1.000
_cell.angle_alpha   90.00
_cell.angle_beta   90.00
_cell.angle_gamma   90.00
#
_symmetry.space_group_name_H-M   'P 1'
#
loop_
_entity.id
_entity.type
_entity.pdbx_description
1 polymer ?
#
loop_
_entity_poly.entity_id
_entity_poly.type
_entity_poly.pdbx_seq_one_letter_code
_entity_poly.pdbx_strand_id
1 'polypeptide(L)'
;MAVQTIKLGKEQVLNLDSSIGWLLKYREQFGRDILPDLLPLLTAGVDFAISTAAGLEGGQVSMKDLVENLDKDAVESIMMDIAMLESTTVINIIWALNANYKKRNGEDGQSPEEWAETMDYFPLDVILPKALKLIMESTVSTKNLKRLQSLGKMINQSNLILSSLEQSQEDLATKA
;
A
#
# COMPACT_ATOMS: atom_id res chain seq x y z
N MET A 1 -16.64 -5.84 -0.68
CA MET A 1 -17.23 -4.48 -0.65
C MET A 1 -16.06 -3.51 -0.67
N ALA A 2 -16.10 -2.45 -1.47
CA ALA A 2 -14.96 -1.52 -1.61
C ALA A 2 -14.77 -0.56 -0.42
N VAL A 3 -15.41 -0.82 0.72
CA VAL A 3 -15.36 0.03 1.92
C VAL A 3 -14.89 -0.79 3.11
N GLN A 4 -13.97 -0.22 3.89
CA GLN A 4 -13.47 -0.80 5.13
C GLN A 4 -13.49 0.23 6.25
N THR A 5 -14.09 -0.16 7.38
CA THR A 5 -14.07 0.62 8.63
C THR A 5 -12.99 0.08 9.56
N ILE A 6 -12.18 0.98 10.11
CA ILE A 6 -11.04 0.69 10.98
C ILE A 6 -11.23 1.46 12.28
N LYS A 7 -11.30 0.77 13.42
CA LYS A 7 -11.28 1.42 14.74
C LYS A 7 -9.83 1.72 15.12
N LEU A 8 -9.52 2.99 15.36
CA LEU A 8 -8.19 3.46 15.79
C LEU A 8 -8.13 3.66 17.31
N GLY A 9 -9.29 3.78 17.97
CA GLY A 9 -9.42 3.90 19.41
C GLY A 9 -10.87 3.66 19.86
N LYS A 10 -11.25 4.17 21.04
CA LYS A 10 -12.62 4.03 21.57
C LYS A 10 -13.65 4.80 20.73
N GLU A 11 -13.28 5.98 20.24
CA GLU A 11 -14.18 6.89 19.51
C GLU A 11 -13.70 7.21 18.09
N GLN A 12 -12.41 7.00 17.79
CA GLN A 12 -11.85 7.32 16.47
C GLN A 12 -12.03 6.16 15.50
N VAL A 13 -12.69 6.45 14.38
CA VAL A 13 -12.98 5.51 13.30
C VAL A 13 -12.48 6.07 11.98
N LEU A 14 -11.72 5.26 11.25
CA LEU A 14 -11.23 5.56 9.92
C LEU A 14 -11.99 4.70 8.90
N ASN A 15 -12.70 5.35 7.98
CA ASN A 15 -13.39 4.70 6.89
C ASN A 15 -12.60 4.88 5.59
N LEU A 16 -12.38 3.80 4.87
CA LEU A 16 -11.61 3.78 3.63
C LEU A 16 -12.52 3.28 2.50
N ASP A 17 -12.50 3.94 1.34
CA ASP A 17 -13.22 3.52 0.13
C ASP A 17 -12.27 3.39 -1.06
N SER A 18 -12.07 2.15 -1.55
CA SER A 18 -11.19 1.84 -2.68
C SER A 18 -11.89 1.80 -4.04
N SER A 19 -13.15 2.26 -4.12
CA SER A 19 -13.82 2.52 -5.40
C SER A 19 -13.02 3.56 -6.17
N ILE A 20 -12.88 3.37 -7.48
CA ILE A 20 -11.90 4.04 -8.36
C ILE A 20 -11.64 5.55 -8.18
N GLY A 21 -12.61 6.31 -7.65
CA GLY A 21 -12.49 7.75 -7.38
C GLY A 21 -11.32 8.16 -6.46
N TRP A 22 -10.82 7.27 -5.60
CA TRP A 22 -9.67 7.58 -4.75
C TRP A 22 -8.37 7.81 -5.56
N LEU A 23 -8.20 7.12 -6.69
CA LEU A 23 -7.06 7.31 -7.59
C LEU A 23 -7.07 8.73 -8.20
N LEU A 24 -8.26 9.19 -8.59
CA LEU A 24 -8.46 10.54 -9.14
C LEU A 24 -8.19 11.60 -8.08
N LYS A 25 -8.67 11.39 -6.85
CA LYS A 25 -8.42 12.28 -5.72
C LYS A 25 -6.93 12.41 -5.40
N TYR A 26 -6.20 11.30 -5.40
CA TYR A 26 -4.75 11.34 -5.18
C TYR A 26 -4.05 12.18 -6.26
N ARG A 27 -4.38 11.95 -7.54
CA ARG A 27 -3.80 12.71 -8.65
C ARG A 27 -4.17 14.20 -8.58
N GLU A 28 -5.42 14.52 -8.26
CA GLU A 28 -5.89 15.91 -8.11
C GLU A 28 -5.09 16.66 -7.04
N GLN A 29 -4.77 15.99 -5.92
CA GLN A 29 -4.06 16.59 -4.81
C GLN A 29 -2.54 16.69 -5.01
N PHE A 30 -1.92 15.62 -5.51
CA PHE A 30 -0.45 15.50 -5.54
C PHE A 30 0.16 15.68 -6.93
N GLY A 31 -0.67 15.88 -7.96
CA GLY A 31 -0.24 16.17 -9.33
C GLY A 31 0.43 15.00 -10.06
N ARG A 32 0.52 13.81 -9.44
CA ARG A 32 1.17 12.62 -10.01
C ARG A 32 0.26 11.40 -10.01
N ASP A 33 0.58 10.43 -10.87
CA ASP A 33 -0.08 9.13 -10.85
C ASP A 33 0.36 8.33 -9.63
N ILE A 34 -0.57 7.60 -9.03
CA ILE A 34 -0.36 6.81 -7.82
C ILE A 34 0.12 5.39 -8.12
N LEU A 35 -0.01 4.92 -9.37
CA LEU A 35 0.39 3.57 -9.75
C LEU A 35 1.87 3.28 -9.45
N PRO A 36 2.84 4.17 -9.74
CA PRO A 36 4.25 3.94 -9.36
C PRO A 36 4.42 3.73 -7.85
N ASP A 37 3.70 4.50 -7.03
CA ASP A 37 3.73 4.42 -5.57
C ASP A 37 3.02 3.15 -5.06
N LEU A 38 2.00 2.68 -5.77
CA LEU A 38 1.24 1.47 -5.41
C LEU A 38 1.89 0.17 -5.87
N LEU A 39 2.71 0.20 -6.92
CA LEU A 39 3.28 -1.03 -7.48
C LEU A 39 4.08 -1.83 -6.44
N PRO A 40 4.99 -1.23 -5.64
CA PRO A 40 5.68 -1.94 -4.56
C PRO A 40 4.72 -2.55 -3.53
N LEU A 41 3.67 -1.79 -3.16
CA LEU A 41 2.65 -2.23 -2.21
C LEU A 41 1.82 -3.40 -2.75
N LEU A 42 1.44 -3.33 -4.03
CA LEU A 42 0.69 -4.37 -4.71
C LEU A 42 1.52 -5.63 -4.89
N THR A 43 2.81 -5.51 -5.22
CA THR A 43 3.70 -6.67 -5.40
C THR A 43 3.96 -7.36 -4.07
N ALA A 44 4.21 -6.60 -3.02
CA ALA A 44 4.30 -7.09 -1.64
C ALA A 44 3.00 -7.80 -1.23
N GLY A 45 1.84 -7.21 -1.53
CA GLY A 45 0.52 -7.82 -1.29
C GLY A 45 0.24 -9.08 -2.13
N VAL A 46 0.75 -9.16 -3.36
CA VAL A 46 0.65 -10.35 -4.22
C VAL A 46 1.50 -11.48 -3.66
N ASP A 47 2.76 -11.21 -3.29
CA ASP A 47 3.65 -12.21 -2.69
C ASP A 47 3.07 -12.72 -1.35
N PHE A 48 2.46 -11.83 -0.56
CA PHE A 48 1.66 -12.17 0.61
C PHE A 48 0.47 -13.09 0.29
N ALA A 49 -0.33 -12.75 -0.72
CA ALA A 49 -1.49 -13.55 -1.11
C ALA A 49 -1.11 -14.92 -1.70
N ILE A 50 0.01 -15.02 -2.42
CA ILE A 50 0.48 -16.28 -3.03
C ILE A 50 1.12 -17.21 -1.99
N SER A 51 1.98 -16.69 -1.10
CA SER A 51 2.57 -17.48 -0.01
C SER A 51 1.50 -18.10 0.88
N THR A 52 0.38 -17.39 1.08
CA THR A 52 -0.74 -17.85 1.91
C THR A 52 -1.71 -18.77 1.17
N ALA A 53 -1.92 -18.58 -0.14
CA ALA A 53 -2.72 -19.49 -0.97
C ALA A 53 -2.01 -20.82 -1.28
N ALA A 54 -0.68 -20.85 -1.31
CA ALA A 54 0.10 -22.07 -1.51
C ALA A 54 0.15 -22.96 -0.26
N GLY A 55 -0.11 -22.40 0.93
CA GLY A 55 -0.12 -23.13 2.20
C GLY A 55 -1.49 -23.69 2.61
N LEU A 56 -2.58 -23.27 1.97
CA LEU A 56 -3.95 -23.61 2.41
C LEU A 56 -4.83 -23.97 1.20
N GLU A 57 -5.05 -25.28 1.01
CA GLU A 57 -6.09 -25.79 0.12
C GLU A 57 -7.47 -25.35 0.64
N GLY A 58 -8.09 -24.42 -0.08
CA GLY A 58 -9.53 -24.17 0.02
C GLY A 58 -9.95 -23.09 1.02
N GLY A 59 -10.21 -21.90 0.46
CA GLY A 59 -11.38 -21.09 0.83
C GLY A 59 -11.42 -20.43 2.20
N GLN A 60 -11.39 -19.09 2.17
CA GLN A 60 -11.69 -18.14 3.24
C GLN A 60 -10.53 -17.84 4.19
N VAL A 61 -9.67 -16.92 3.73
CA VAL A 61 -8.52 -16.39 4.46
C VAL A 61 -8.99 -15.45 5.58
N SER A 62 -8.81 -15.87 6.83
CA SER A 62 -8.95 -15.03 8.03
C SER A 62 -7.60 -14.43 8.42
N MET A 63 -7.58 -13.15 8.81
CA MET A 63 -6.36 -12.40 9.13
C MET A 63 -5.62 -12.92 10.38
N LYS A 64 -6.30 -13.71 11.23
CA LYS A 64 -5.69 -14.36 12.38
C LYS A 64 -4.79 -15.53 11.95
N ASP A 65 -5.28 -16.34 11.01
CA ASP A 65 -4.51 -17.44 10.42
C ASP A 65 -3.36 -16.92 9.55
N LEU A 66 -3.45 -15.67 9.06
CA LEU A 66 -2.39 -14.98 8.33
C LEU A 66 -1.21 -14.58 9.23
N VAL A 67 -1.46 -13.92 10.38
CA VAL A 67 -0.36 -13.49 11.27
C VAL A 67 0.35 -14.67 11.93
N GLU A 68 -0.37 -15.76 12.17
CA GLU A 68 0.18 -16.96 12.84
C GLU A 68 0.95 -17.89 11.90
N ASN A 69 0.69 -17.87 10.59
CA ASN A 69 1.38 -18.73 9.59
C ASN A 69 2.36 -17.97 8.69
N LEU A 70 2.62 -16.69 8.96
CA LEU A 70 3.61 -15.94 8.21
C LEU A 70 5.02 -16.34 8.62
N ASP A 71 5.79 -16.74 7.62
CA ASP A 71 7.25 -16.74 7.73
C ASP A 71 7.70 -15.31 8.04
N LYS A 72 8.47 -15.12 9.13
CA LYS A 72 8.87 -13.79 9.59
C LYS A 72 9.57 -13.00 8.48
N ASP A 73 10.31 -13.71 7.65
CA ASP A 73 11.04 -13.18 6.51
C ASP A 73 10.13 -12.56 5.44
N ALA A 74 8.92 -13.09 5.23
CA ALA A 74 7.96 -12.55 4.27
C ALA A 74 7.33 -11.25 4.77
N VAL A 75 7.00 -11.17 6.06
CA VAL A 75 6.52 -9.91 6.68
C VAL A 75 7.61 -8.87 6.70
N GLU A 76 8.84 -9.27 7.02
CA GLU A 76 10.00 -8.38 7.05
C GLU A 76 10.33 -7.83 5.67
N SER A 77 10.28 -8.65 4.61
CA SER A 77 10.44 -8.20 3.22
C SER A 77 9.36 -7.21 2.80
N ILE A 78 8.09 -7.47 3.13
CA ILE A 78 6.98 -6.54 2.85
C ILE A 78 7.20 -5.22 3.60
N MET A 79 7.64 -5.29 4.86
CA MET A 79 7.94 -4.11 5.66
C MET A 79 9.15 -3.34 5.13
N MET A 80 10.17 -4.00 4.57
CA MET A 80 11.31 -3.34 3.92
C MET A 80 10.93 -2.66 2.60
N ASP A 81 10.12 -3.32 1.76
CA ASP A 81 9.61 -2.74 0.52
C ASP A 81 8.71 -1.52 0.81
N ILE A 82 7.96 -1.58 1.92
CA ILE A 82 7.18 -0.45 2.45
C ILE A 82 8.07 0.63 3.08
N ALA A 83 9.18 0.26 3.72
CA ALA A 83 10.12 1.22 4.30
C ALA A 83 10.88 2.02 3.23
N MET A 84 10.98 1.50 2.00
CA MET A 84 11.49 2.22 0.83
C MET A 84 10.50 3.26 0.29
N LEU A 85 9.20 3.16 0.64
CA LEU A 85 8.24 4.23 0.37
C LEU A 85 8.43 5.35 1.38
N GLU A 86 8.37 6.59 0.89
CA GLU A 86 8.30 7.74 1.79
C GLU A 86 7.09 7.57 2.72
N SER A 87 7.30 7.78 4.03
CA SER A 87 6.24 7.63 5.03
C SER A 87 5.00 8.49 4.73
N THR A 88 5.21 9.65 4.13
CA THR A 88 4.18 10.56 3.63
C THR A 88 3.33 9.94 2.52
N THR A 89 3.92 9.10 1.65
CA THR A 89 3.19 8.44 0.56
C THR A 89 2.14 7.47 1.10
N VAL A 90 2.48 6.72 2.16
CA VAL A 90 1.52 5.83 2.83
C VAL A 90 0.37 6.65 3.42
N ILE A 91 0.67 7.73 4.13
CA ILE A 91 -0.34 8.63 4.70
C ILE A 91 -1.24 9.20 3.60
N ASN A 92 -0.67 9.64 2.48
CA ASN A 92 -1.40 10.21 1.34
C ASN A 92 -2.32 9.20 0.65
N ILE A 93 -1.90 7.92 0.54
CA ILE A 93 -2.75 6.84 0.04
C ILE A 93 -3.96 6.63 0.96
N ILE A 94 -3.72 6.55 2.28
CA ILE A 94 -4.79 6.37 3.27
C ILE A 94 -5.74 7.57 3.27
N TRP A 95 -5.21 8.80 3.20
CA TRP A 95 -6.00 10.01 3.04
C TRP A 95 -6.88 9.95 1.79
N ALA A 96 -6.34 9.58 0.64
CA ALA A 96 -7.10 9.55 -0.62
C ALA A 96 -8.28 8.57 -0.55
N LEU A 97 -8.08 7.40 0.07
CA LEU A 97 -9.13 6.43 0.36
C LEU A 97 -10.20 6.98 1.30
N ASN A 98 -9.81 7.72 2.35
CA ASN A 98 -10.75 8.34 3.29
C ASN A 98 -11.51 9.51 2.66
N ALA A 99 -10.82 10.38 1.92
CA ALA A 99 -11.41 11.49 1.19
C ALA A 99 -12.40 11.02 0.12
N ASN A 100 -12.17 9.84 -0.46
CA ASN A 100 -13.12 9.17 -1.35
C ASN A 100 -14.38 8.72 -0.61
N TYR A 101 -14.22 8.10 0.56
CA TYR A 101 -15.34 7.74 1.42
C TYR A 101 -16.18 8.96 1.82
N LYS A 102 -15.56 10.02 2.36
CA LYS A 102 -16.26 11.24 2.78
C LYS A 102 -17.08 11.86 1.65
N LYS A 103 -16.46 12.06 0.49
CA LYS A 103 -17.14 12.63 -0.69
C LYS A 103 -18.34 11.79 -1.14
N ARG A 104 -18.25 10.45 -1.08
CA ARG A 104 -19.36 9.55 -1.45
C ARG A 104 -20.52 9.58 -0.45
N ASN A 105 -20.27 10.00 0.79
CA ASN A 105 -21.28 10.13 1.83
C ASN A 105 -21.77 11.58 2.01
N GLY A 106 -21.42 12.48 1.09
CA GLY A 106 -21.86 13.88 1.12
C GLY A 106 -21.12 14.75 2.15
N GLU A 107 -20.00 14.27 2.67
CA GLU A 107 -19.13 15.04 3.56
C GLU A 107 -18.05 15.76 2.75
N ASP A 108 -17.76 17.01 3.12
CA ASP A 108 -16.60 17.72 2.58
C ASP A 108 -15.31 17.08 3.10
N GLY A 109 -14.39 16.81 2.17
CA GLY A 109 -13.09 16.27 2.49
C GLY A 109 -12.15 17.39 2.96
N GLN A 110 -11.38 17.12 4.00
CA GLN A 110 -10.26 17.97 4.43
C GLN A 110 -9.08 17.80 3.48
N SER A 111 -8.21 18.80 3.40
CA SER A 111 -6.90 18.64 2.75
C SER A 111 -6.09 17.53 3.47
N PRO A 112 -5.06 16.95 2.83
CA PRO A 112 -4.20 15.97 3.50
C PRO A 112 -3.60 16.48 4.80
N GLU A 113 -3.18 17.75 4.82
CA GLU A 113 -2.55 18.39 5.97
C GLU A 113 -3.55 18.56 7.11
N GLU A 114 -4.71 19.16 6.83
CA GLU A 114 -5.79 19.35 7.80
C GLU A 114 -6.29 18.01 8.37
N TRP A 115 -6.35 16.98 7.52
CA TRP A 115 -6.75 15.65 7.95
C TRP A 115 -5.69 14.99 8.84
N ALA A 116 -4.41 15.12 8.49
CA ALA A 116 -3.31 14.56 9.28
C ALA A 116 -3.24 15.20 10.67
N GLU A 117 -3.53 16.49 10.79
CA GLU A 117 -3.62 17.19 12.08
C GLU A 117 -4.75 16.66 12.99
N THR A 118 -5.76 15.97 12.45
CA THR A 118 -6.80 15.32 13.26
C THR A 118 -6.37 13.98 13.88
N MET A 119 -5.16 13.50 13.56
CA MET A 119 -4.64 12.22 14.01
C MET A 119 -3.45 12.40 14.95
N ASP A 120 -3.69 12.31 16.26
CA ASP A 120 -2.63 12.32 17.28
C ASP A 120 -1.69 11.10 17.16
N TYR A 121 -2.20 9.99 16.62
CA TYR A 121 -1.48 8.74 16.42
C TYR A 121 -1.92 8.06 15.14
N PHE A 122 -0.97 7.50 14.40
CA PHE A 122 -1.20 6.81 13.13
C PHE A 122 -0.71 5.36 13.24
N PRO A 123 -1.54 4.43 13.76
CA PRO A 123 -1.14 3.03 13.95
C PRO A 123 -1.07 2.30 12.60
N LEU A 124 0.08 2.44 11.94
CA LEU A 124 0.36 1.87 10.62
C LEU A 124 0.17 0.36 10.60
N ASP A 125 0.56 -0.33 11.67
CA ASP A 125 0.39 -1.77 11.87
C ASP A 125 -1.09 -2.22 11.77
N VAL A 126 -2.02 -1.36 12.18
CA VAL A 126 -3.47 -1.64 12.13
C VAL A 126 -4.09 -1.19 10.80
N ILE A 127 -3.65 -0.04 10.28
CA ILE A 127 -4.25 0.60 9.10
C ILE A 127 -3.78 -0.08 7.82
N LEU A 128 -2.47 -0.28 7.69
CA LEU A 128 -1.83 -0.67 6.44
C LEU A 128 -2.30 -2.03 5.92
N PRO A 129 -2.40 -3.11 6.72
CA PRO A 129 -2.88 -4.40 6.22
C PRO A 129 -4.31 -4.33 5.66
N LYS A 130 -5.16 -3.51 6.29
CA LYS A 130 -6.56 -3.34 5.89
C LYS A 130 -6.67 -2.52 4.61
N ALA A 131 -5.88 -1.47 4.48
CA ALA A 131 -5.81 -0.66 3.27
C ALA A 131 -5.25 -1.46 2.09
N LEU A 132 -4.17 -2.22 2.29
CA LEU A 132 -3.59 -3.09 1.25
C LEU A 132 -4.60 -4.10 0.72
N LYS A 133 -5.29 -4.81 1.63
CA LYS A 133 -6.36 -5.74 1.25
C LYS A 133 -7.42 -5.04 0.40
N LEU A 134 -7.89 -3.88 0.86
CA LEU A 134 -8.92 -3.09 0.21
C LEU A 134 -8.51 -2.62 -1.21
N ILE A 135 -7.25 -2.17 -1.36
CA ILE A 135 -6.67 -1.74 -2.63
C ILE A 135 -6.50 -2.93 -3.57
N MET A 136 -5.99 -4.07 -3.09
CA MET A 136 -5.81 -5.26 -3.91
C MET A 136 -7.13 -5.79 -4.44
N GLU A 137 -8.16 -5.90 -3.58
CA GLU A 137 -9.48 -6.38 -3.99
C GLU A 137 -10.16 -5.48 -5.03
N SER A 138 -9.80 -4.19 -5.10
CA SER A 138 -10.42 -3.25 -6.05
C SER A 138 -9.59 -2.97 -7.30
N THR A 139 -8.27 -3.11 -7.24
CA THR A 139 -7.36 -2.76 -8.35
C THR A 139 -6.76 -3.98 -9.05
N VAL A 140 -6.73 -5.13 -8.38
CA VAL A 140 -6.16 -6.36 -8.94
C VAL A 140 -7.26 -7.36 -9.26
N SER A 141 -7.39 -7.69 -10.55
CA SER A 141 -8.21 -8.83 -10.95
C SER A 141 -7.61 -10.13 -10.41
N THR A 142 -8.42 -10.94 -9.73
CA THR A 142 -8.04 -12.27 -9.21
C THR A 142 -7.38 -13.16 -10.27
N LYS A 143 -7.71 -12.96 -11.55
CA LYS A 143 -7.13 -13.72 -12.68
C LYS A 143 -5.70 -13.32 -13.03
N ASN A 144 -5.25 -12.10 -12.69
CA ASN A 144 -3.98 -11.53 -13.13
C ASN A 144 -2.95 -11.34 -12.00
N LEU A 145 -3.25 -11.76 -10.77
CA LEU A 145 -2.34 -11.70 -9.61
C LEU A 145 -0.92 -12.22 -9.94
N LYS A 146 -0.81 -13.39 -10.59
CA LYS A 146 0.50 -13.99 -10.96
C LYS A 146 1.30 -13.15 -11.96
N ARG A 147 0.65 -12.35 -12.81
CA ARG A 147 1.35 -11.47 -13.78
C ARG A 147 1.88 -10.21 -13.12
N LEU A 148 1.14 -9.66 -12.15
CA LEU A 148 1.59 -8.53 -11.34
C LEU A 148 2.88 -8.85 -10.56
N GLN A 149 3.00 -10.08 -10.04
CA GLN A 149 4.24 -10.54 -9.40
C GLN A 149 5.46 -10.44 -10.33
N SER A 150 5.32 -10.87 -11.58
CA SER A 150 6.43 -10.83 -12.55
C SER A 150 6.85 -9.41 -12.92
N LEU A 151 5.90 -8.45 -12.93
CA LEU A 151 6.19 -7.04 -13.21
C LEU A 151 6.92 -6.39 -12.03
N GLY A 152 6.52 -6.69 -10.80
CA GLY A 152 7.23 -6.21 -9.59
C GLY A 152 8.69 -6.62 -9.55
N LYS A 153 8.97 -7.89 -9.84
CA LYS A 153 10.35 -8.42 -9.89
C LYS A 153 11.22 -7.70 -10.91
N MET A 154 10.67 -7.35 -12.08
CA MET A 154 11.40 -6.58 -13.09
C MET A 154 11.69 -5.14 -12.65
N ILE A 155 10.74 -4.49 -11.97
CA ILE A 155 10.90 -3.10 -11.49
C ILE A 155 11.97 -3.03 -10.38
N ASN A 156 11.93 -3.95 -9.40
CA ASN A 156 12.94 -4.00 -8.34
C ASN A 156 14.35 -4.28 -8.90
N GLN A 157 14.47 -5.18 -9.88
CA GLN A 157 15.76 -5.40 -10.57
C GLN A 157 16.25 -4.15 -11.31
N SER A 158 15.33 -3.40 -11.95
CA SER A 158 15.68 -2.18 -12.67
C SER A 158 16.18 -1.07 -11.73
N ASN A 159 15.52 -0.91 -10.58
CA ASN A 159 15.93 0.07 -9.56
C ASN A 159 17.25 -0.28 -8.89
N LEU A 160 17.53 -1.57 -8.65
CA LEU A 160 18.83 -2.04 -8.15
C LEU A 160 19.97 -1.79 -9.15
N ILE A 161 19.68 -1.91 -10.46
CA ILE A 161 20.65 -1.62 -11.51
C ILE A 161 20.92 -0.11 -11.59
N LEU A 162 19.87 0.73 -11.54
CA LEU A 162 19.99 2.19 -11.54
C LEU A 162 20.79 2.72 -10.34
N SER A 163 20.48 2.26 -9.13
CA SER A 163 21.22 2.67 -7.93
C SER A 163 22.69 2.23 -7.96
N SER A 164 22.97 1.03 -8.46
CA SER A 164 24.36 0.56 -8.62
C SER A 164 25.17 1.37 -9.65
N LEU A 165 24.50 1.88 -10.69
CA LEU A 165 25.12 2.72 -11.70
C LEU A 165 25.40 4.14 -11.17
N GLU A 166 24.45 4.74 -10.45
CA GLU A 166 24.62 6.04 -9.79
C GLU A 166 25.77 6.01 -8.78
N GLN A 167 25.82 4.96 -7.96
CA GLN A 167 26.88 4.77 -6.96
C GLN A 167 28.26 4.55 -7.62
N SER A 168 28.32 3.87 -8.77
CA SER A 168 29.57 3.71 -9.53
C SER A 168 30.08 5.01 -10.14
N GLN A 169 29.19 5.93 -10.52
CA GLN A 169 29.56 7.24 -11.07
C GLN A 169 30.01 8.21 -9.99
N GLU A 170 29.41 8.15 -8.80
CA GLU A 170 29.82 8.94 -7.63
C GLU A 170 31.20 8.52 -7.11
N ASP A 171 31.48 7.22 -7.09
CA ASP A 171 32.80 6.67 -6.72
C ASP A 171 33.92 7.02 -7.72
N LEU A 172 33.57 7.25 -8.98
CA LEU A 172 34.51 7.73 -10.01
C LEU A 172 34.76 9.24 -9.90
N ALA A 173 33.75 10.01 -9.51
CA ALA A 173 33.85 11.47 -9.35
C ALA A 173 34.60 11.89 -8.07
N THR A 174 34.57 11.07 -7.01
CA THR A 174 35.28 11.34 -5.75
C THR A 174 36.73 10.82 -5.72
N LYS A 175 37.14 10.03 -6.70
CA LYS A 175 38.51 9.51 -6.86
C LYS A 175 39.38 10.30 -7.86
N ALA A 176 38.87 11.41 -8.41
CA ALA A 176 39.60 12.34 -9.28
C ALA A 176 40.00 13.60 -8.50
#